data_AF-A0A158KIV7-F1
#
_entry.id   AF-A0A158KIV7-F1
#
_cell.length_a   1.000
_cell.length_b   1.000
_cell.length_c   1.000
_cell.angle_alpha   90.00
_cell.angle_beta   90.00
_cell.angle_gamma   90.00
#
_symmetry.space_group_name_H-M   'P 1'
#
loop_
_entity.id
_entity.type
_entity.pdbx_description
1 polymer ?
#
loop_
_entity_poly.entity_id
_entity_poly.type
_entity_poly.pdbx_seq_one_letter_code
_entity_poly.pdbx_strand_id
1 'polypeptide(L)'
;MDDRFDRRELLLHVGDVLEALSRVAGTGRPDASVAQLFKDEKSLHGFAFLRGLAPTINAAEFGKRAASAYSRWPKELLEEELNRDALASSVQHDLFGGNPEGWKVYVAHIRQNVKWFASGLPEMQSQEVTQKTLHDTPESVDSAEKSTDAAATSEWGASDEKRGWPWPQPGSTS
;
A
#
# COMPACT_ATOMS: atom_id res chain seq x y z
N MET A 1 13.86 -17.03 -13.57
CA MET A 1 14.42 -17.17 -12.22
C MET A 1 13.31 -17.76 -11.36
N ASP A 2 13.60 -18.68 -10.44
CA ASP A 2 12.56 -19.27 -9.59
C ASP A 2 12.17 -18.27 -8.50
N ASP A 3 11.16 -17.45 -8.77
CA ASP A 3 10.73 -16.37 -7.90
C ASP A 3 9.70 -16.84 -6.85
N ARG A 4 9.46 -18.17 -6.69
CA ARG A 4 8.45 -18.70 -5.78
C ARG A 4 8.70 -18.31 -4.32
N PHE A 5 9.95 -18.37 -3.88
CA PHE A 5 10.32 -17.96 -2.53
C PHE A 5 10.13 -16.45 -2.34
N ASP A 6 10.58 -15.64 -3.30
CA ASP A 6 10.38 -14.19 -3.27
C ASP A 6 8.89 -13.82 -3.21
N ARG A 7 8.05 -14.45 -4.04
CA ARG A 7 6.59 -14.27 -4.04
C ARG A 7 5.98 -14.62 -2.68
N ARG A 8 6.39 -15.74 -2.07
CA ARG A 8 5.94 -16.13 -0.72
C ARG A 8 6.30 -15.06 0.32
N GLU A 9 7.52 -14.56 0.31
CA GLU A 9 7.98 -13.54 1.25
C GLU A 9 7.22 -12.22 1.06
N LEU A 10 6.96 -11.81 -0.19
CA LEU A 10 6.15 -10.63 -0.48
C LEU A 10 4.69 -10.80 -0.05
N LEU A 11 4.11 -12.00 -0.21
CA LEU A 11 2.75 -12.30 0.28
C LEU A 11 2.67 -12.25 1.81
N LEU A 12 3.67 -12.78 2.51
CA LEU A 12 3.75 -12.69 3.97
C LEU A 12 3.82 -11.23 4.42
N HIS A 13 4.62 -10.42 3.74
CA HIS A 13 4.72 -8.99 4.01
C HIS A 13 3.38 -8.25 3.78
N VAL A 14 2.60 -8.62 2.75
CA VAL A 14 1.22 -8.10 2.58
C VAL A 14 0.35 -8.46 3.78
N GLY A 15 0.47 -9.69 4.30
CA GLY A 15 -0.20 -10.12 5.52
C GLY A 15 0.16 -9.24 6.73
N ASP A 16 1.45 -8.99 6.94
CA ASP A 16 1.95 -8.13 8.01
C ASP A 16 1.42 -6.69 7.88
N VAL A 17 1.31 -6.15 6.66
CA VAL A 17 0.75 -4.82 6.41
C VAL A 17 -0.74 -4.78 6.77
N LEU A 18 -1.52 -5.78 6.36
CA LEU A 18 -2.95 -5.86 6.68
C LEU A 18 -3.18 -6.01 8.19
N GLU A 19 -2.33 -6.77 8.87
CA GLU A 19 -2.40 -6.93 10.32
C GLU A 19 -2.03 -5.62 11.05
N ALA A 20 -0.96 -4.94 10.61
CA ALA A 20 -0.59 -3.63 11.13
C ALA A 20 -1.71 -2.61 10.95
N LEU A 21 -2.37 -2.59 9.78
CA LEU A 21 -3.52 -1.75 9.50
C LEU A 21 -4.68 -2.01 10.46
N SER A 22 -5.03 -3.28 10.68
CA SER A 22 -6.07 -3.67 11.62
C SER A 22 -5.77 -3.19 13.03
N ARG A 23 -4.52 -3.37 13.49
CA ARG A 23 -4.08 -2.95 14.83
C ARG A 23 -4.09 -1.43 14.98
N VAL A 24 -3.58 -0.69 13.99
CA VAL A 24 -3.59 0.78 13.98
C VAL A 24 -5.03 1.31 14.00
N ALA A 25 -5.91 0.77 13.15
CA ALA A 25 -7.32 1.16 13.13
C ALA A 25 -8.04 0.82 14.45
N GLY A 26 -7.71 -0.32 15.05
CA GLY A 26 -8.26 -0.78 16.32
C GLY A 26 -7.94 0.12 17.52
N THR A 27 -6.95 1.02 17.41
CA THR A 27 -6.67 2.01 18.46
C THR A 27 -7.76 3.09 18.59
N GLY A 28 -8.59 3.27 17.56
CA GLY A 28 -9.62 4.31 17.54
C GLY A 28 -9.08 5.75 17.51
N ARG A 29 -7.79 5.94 17.17
CA ARG A 29 -7.09 7.23 17.17
C ARG A 29 -6.64 7.62 15.75
N PRO A 30 -7.56 8.01 14.85
CA PRO A 30 -7.24 8.26 13.42
C PRO A 30 -6.20 9.37 13.20
N ASP A 31 -6.17 10.37 14.09
CA ASP A 31 -5.27 11.53 13.99
C ASP A 31 -3.92 11.32 14.69
N ALA A 32 -3.77 10.24 15.48
CA ALA A 32 -2.50 9.94 16.13
C ALA A 32 -1.45 9.53 15.10
N SER A 33 -0.21 10.01 15.28
CA SER A 33 0.88 9.59 14.41
C SER A 33 1.18 8.11 14.59
N VAL A 34 1.49 7.41 13.50
CA VAL A 34 1.86 5.99 13.58
C VAL A 34 3.11 5.79 14.44
N ALA A 35 4.03 6.76 14.43
CA ALA A 35 5.21 6.74 15.30
C ALA A 35 4.86 6.85 16.80
N GLN A 36 3.79 7.57 17.16
CA GLN A 36 3.30 7.60 18.53
C GLN A 36 2.63 6.27 18.88
N LEU A 37 1.73 5.78 18.02
CA LEU A 37 1.05 4.50 18.25
C LEU A 37 2.05 3.36 18.38
N PHE A 38 3.13 3.35 17.59
CA PHE A 38 4.19 2.36 17.70
C PHE A 38 4.88 2.36 19.07
N LYS A 39 4.96 3.50 19.77
CA LYS A 39 5.54 3.58 21.12
C LYS A 39 4.53 3.15 22.19
N ASP A 40 3.27 3.51 22.01
CA ASP A 40 2.20 3.28 22.98
C ASP A 40 1.74 1.80 22.94
N GLU A 41 1.67 1.21 21.75
CA GLU A 41 1.08 -0.10 21.50
C GLU A 41 2.13 -1.19 21.23
N LYS A 42 2.37 -2.05 22.23
CA LYS A 42 3.31 -3.19 22.11
C LYS A 42 3.00 -4.12 20.95
N SER A 43 1.72 -4.22 20.56
CA SER A 43 1.30 -5.03 19.42
C SER A 43 1.92 -4.53 18.10
N LEU A 44 2.26 -3.24 17.98
CA LEU A 44 2.83 -2.72 16.74
C LEU A 44 4.34 -3.03 16.59
N HIS A 45 5.02 -3.41 17.66
CA HIS A 45 6.48 -3.63 17.65
C HIS A 45 6.95 -4.75 16.71
N GLY A 46 6.07 -5.69 16.36
CA GLY A 46 6.36 -6.78 15.42
C GLY A 46 6.53 -6.31 13.98
N PHE A 47 5.96 -5.16 13.61
CA PHE A 47 5.97 -4.65 12.24
C PHE A 47 7.16 -3.70 12.04
N ALA A 48 8.34 -4.28 11.82
CA ALA A 48 9.58 -3.52 11.70
C ALA A 48 9.54 -2.47 10.57
N PHE A 49 8.76 -2.71 9.50
CA PHE A 49 8.59 -1.78 8.39
C PHE A 49 7.96 -0.44 8.80
N LEU A 50 7.17 -0.39 9.90
CA LEU A 50 6.56 0.84 10.40
C LEU A 50 7.61 1.89 10.82
N ARG A 51 8.84 1.46 11.15
CA ARG A 51 9.94 2.37 11.52
C ARG A 51 10.42 3.22 10.35
N GLY A 52 10.17 2.79 9.10
CA GLY A 52 10.50 3.57 7.92
C GLY A 52 9.48 4.66 7.62
N LEU A 53 8.29 4.63 8.22
CA LEU A 53 7.25 5.61 7.89
C LEU A 53 7.63 7.03 8.33
N ALA A 54 7.12 8.03 7.61
CA ALA A 54 7.33 9.41 7.96
C ALA A 54 6.73 9.69 9.35
N PRO A 55 7.43 10.36 10.28
CA PRO A 55 6.90 10.62 11.63
C PRO A 55 5.59 11.40 11.66
N THR A 56 5.30 12.13 10.57
CA THR A 56 4.10 12.94 10.38
C THR A 56 2.89 12.15 9.89
N ILE A 57 3.05 10.88 9.46
CA ILE A 57 1.92 10.08 8.98
C ILE A 57 1.02 9.71 10.17
N ASN A 58 -0.26 10.03 10.05
CA ASN A 58 -1.28 9.60 11.03
C ASN A 58 -1.92 8.26 10.64
N ALA A 59 -2.66 7.68 11.56
CA ALA A 59 -3.30 6.38 11.39
C ALA A 59 -4.24 6.33 10.16
N ALA A 60 -5.06 7.38 9.96
CA ALA A 60 -5.97 7.45 8.81
C ALA A 60 -5.22 7.54 7.47
N GLU A 61 -4.17 8.34 7.40
CA GLU A 61 -3.34 8.52 6.22
C GLU A 61 -2.54 7.25 5.91
N PHE A 62 -1.99 6.60 6.94
CA PHE A 62 -1.35 5.29 6.79
C PHE A 62 -2.30 4.26 6.18
N GLY A 63 -3.55 4.23 6.64
CA GLY A 63 -4.62 3.40 6.07
C GLY A 63 -4.78 3.59 4.56
N LYS A 64 -4.97 4.84 4.14
CA LYS A 64 -5.17 5.20 2.73
C LYS A 64 -3.94 4.86 1.87
N ARG A 65 -2.75 5.24 2.34
CA ARG A 65 -1.49 5.04 1.62
C ARG A 65 -1.14 3.57 1.46
N ALA A 66 -1.27 2.78 2.53
CA ALA A 66 -1.03 1.34 2.47
C ALA A 66 -2.05 0.64 1.56
N ALA A 67 -3.34 0.99 1.66
CA ALA A 67 -4.35 0.43 0.76
C ALA A 67 -4.02 0.71 -0.71
N SER A 68 -3.63 1.94 -1.05
CA SER A 68 -3.20 2.29 -2.41
C SER A 68 -1.98 1.47 -2.85
N ALA A 69 -0.91 1.50 -2.05
CA ALA A 69 0.37 0.85 -2.33
C ALA A 69 0.26 -0.66 -2.59
N TYR A 70 -0.57 -1.36 -1.82
CA TYR A 70 -0.64 -2.82 -1.85
C TYR A 70 -1.87 -3.39 -2.58
N SER A 71 -2.81 -2.55 -3.03
CA SER A 71 -4.07 -2.99 -3.66
C SER A 71 -3.89 -3.96 -4.84
N ARG A 72 -2.82 -3.78 -5.62
CA ARG A 72 -2.52 -4.59 -6.81
C ARG A 72 -1.69 -5.84 -6.51
N TRP A 73 -0.98 -5.85 -5.39
CA TRP A 73 -0.01 -6.90 -5.06
C TRP A 73 -0.60 -8.32 -5.11
N PRO A 74 -1.81 -8.60 -4.56
CA PRO A 74 -2.37 -9.95 -4.62
C PRO A 74 -2.52 -10.50 -6.04
N LYS A 75 -2.81 -9.64 -7.03
CA LYS A 75 -2.92 -10.06 -8.43
C LYS A 75 -1.54 -10.19 -9.07
N GLU A 76 -0.72 -9.15 -8.96
CA GLU A 76 0.63 -9.09 -9.55
C GLU A 76 1.56 -10.22 -9.07
N LEU A 77 1.42 -10.66 -7.80
CA LEU A 77 2.21 -11.76 -7.25
C LEU A 77 1.84 -13.14 -7.82
N LEU A 78 0.66 -13.26 -8.42
CA LEU A 78 0.13 -14.51 -9.03
C LEU A 78 0.36 -14.57 -10.54
N GLU A 79 0.79 -13.47 -11.17
CA GLU A 79 1.09 -13.43 -12.60
C GLU A 79 2.27 -14.36 -12.94
N GLU A 80 2.25 -14.90 -14.17
CA GLU A 80 3.28 -15.80 -14.70
C GLU A 80 4.67 -15.17 -14.58
N GLU A 81 4.77 -13.91 -15.03
CA GLU A 81 5.94 -13.07 -14.91
C GLU A 81 5.73 -12.00 -13.83
N LEU A 82 6.71 -11.89 -12.93
CA LEU A 82 6.62 -10.95 -11.83
C LEU A 82 6.98 -9.53 -12.29
N ASN A 83 6.04 -8.60 -12.22
CA ASN A 83 6.33 -7.18 -12.45
C ASN A 83 6.99 -6.55 -11.22
N ARG A 84 8.30 -6.79 -11.11
CA ARG A 84 9.16 -6.35 -10.00
C ARG A 84 9.10 -4.84 -9.78
N ASP A 85 9.09 -4.07 -10.87
CA ASP A 85 9.10 -2.62 -10.81
C ASP A 85 7.73 -2.07 -10.41
N ALA A 86 6.62 -2.65 -10.87
CA ALA A 86 5.29 -2.23 -10.45
C ALA A 86 5.06 -2.45 -8.94
N LEU A 87 5.54 -3.58 -8.40
CA LEU A 87 5.45 -3.88 -6.97
C LEU A 87 6.25 -2.88 -6.13
N ALA A 88 7.49 -2.59 -6.51
CA ALA A 88 8.31 -1.67 -5.75
C ALA A 88 7.86 -0.20 -5.92
N SER A 89 7.46 0.21 -7.12
CA SER A 89 7.10 1.60 -7.43
C SER A 89 5.80 2.03 -6.79
N SER A 90 4.81 1.13 -6.71
CA SER A 90 3.56 1.38 -5.97
C SER A 90 3.83 1.72 -4.50
N VAL A 91 4.69 0.96 -3.82
CA VAL A 91 5.05 1.25 -2.42
C VAL A 91 5.91 2.51 -2.30
N GLN A 92 6.89 2.69 -3.20
CA GLN A 92 7.74 3.87 -3.21
C GLN A 92 6.91 5.16 -3.31
N HIS A 93 5.98 5.21 -4.27
CA HIS A 93 5.16 6.38 -4.54
C HIS A 93 4.07 6.58 -3.48
N ASP A 94 3.26 5.55 -3.21
CA ASP A 94 2.02 5.72 -2.44
C ASP A 94 2.27 5.71 -0.94
N LEU A 95 3.24 4.94 -0.44
CA LEU A 95 3.52 4.84 0.99
C LEU A 95 4.66 5.75 1.44
N PHE A 96 5.73 5.82 0.65
CA PHE A 96 6.96 6.54 1.00
C PHE A 96 7.16 7.84 0.22
N GLY A 97 6.18 8.29 -0.59
CA GLY A 97 6.28 9.54 -1.34
C GLY A 97 6.70 10.72 -0.45
N GLY A 98 7.81 11.36 -0.80
CA GLY A 98 8.41 12.47 -0.04
C GLY A 98 9.25 12.05 1.17
N ASN A 99 9.51 10.75 1.39
CA ASN A 99 10.31 10.22 2.49
C ASN A 99 11.40 9.25 2.00
N PRO A 100 12.49 9.78 1.40
CA PRO A 100 13.55 8.95 0.80
C PRO A 100 14.34 8.15 1.85
N GLU A 101 14.54 8.68 3.04
CA GLU A 101 15.23 7.94 4.12
C GLU A 101 14.38 6.78 4.63
N GLY A 102 13.08 7.00 4.80
CA GLY A 102 12.13 5.94 5.11
C GLY A 102 12.06 4.84 4.06
N TRP A 103 12.08 5.24 2.77
CA TRP A 103 12.16 4.30 1.66
C TRP A 103 13.41 3.42 1.72
N LYS A 104 14.59 3.99 2.02
CA LYS A 104 15.83 3.22 2.16
C LYS A 104 15.74 2.20 3.30
N VAL A 105 15.21 2.59 4.46
CA VAL A 105 15.00 1.69 5.60
C VAL A 105 14.06 0.55 5.22
N TYR A 106 12.96 0.86 4.54
CA TYR A 106 12.00 -0.13 4.06
C TYR A 106 12.61 -1.11 3.06
N VAL A 107 13.32 -0.60 2.04
CA VAL A 107 13.99 -1.44 1.04
C VAL A 107 15.03 -2.35 1.69
N ALA A 108 15.81 -1.84 2.65
CA ALA A 108 16.77 -2.64 3.38
C ALA A 108 16.11 -3.77 4.16
N HIS A 109 14.93 -3.53 4.74
CA HIS A 109 14.14 -4.54 5.44
C HIS A 109 13.65 -5.64 4.48
N ILE A 110 13.01 -5.27 3.36
CA ILE A 110 12.50 -6.26 2.40
C ILE A 110 13.63 -7.06 1.74
N ARG A 111 14.77 -6.42 1.43
CA ARG A 111 15.95 -7.08 0.85
C ARG A 111 16.63 -8.09 1.77
N GLN A 112 16.24 -8.20 3.03
CA GLN A 112 16.69 -9.31 3.88
C GLN A 112 16.27 -10.65 3.25
N ASN A 113 15.04 -10.71 2.73
CA ASN A 113 14.47 -11.93 2.15
C ASN A 113 14.34 -11.85 0.62
N VAL A 114 14.06 -10.68 0.03
CA VAL A 114 13.81 -10.50 -1.41
C VAL A 114 14.88 -9.60 -2.04
N LYS A 115 15.96 -10.20 -2.54
CA LYS A 115 17.19 -9.47 -2.92
C LYS A 115 17.02 -8.46 -4.05
N TRP A 116 16.15 -8.75 -5.02
CA TRP A 116 15.93 -7.88 -6.17
C TRP A 116 15.05 -6.66 -5.86
N PHE A 117 14.36 -6.63 -4.71
CA PHE A 117 13.36 -5.60 -4.45
C PHE A 117 13.93 -4.19 -4.64
N ALA A 118 13.28 -3.39 -5.49
CA ALA A 118 13.72 -2.03 -5.85
C ALA A 118 15.11 -1.90 -6.52
N SER A 119 15.71 -2.95 -7.09
CA SER A 119 17.05 -2.85 -7.70
C SER A 119 17.11 -2.04 -9.01
N GLY A 120 15.96 -1.81 -9.67
CA GLY A 120 15.85 -1.07 -10.93
C GLY A 120 15.15 0.29 -10.81
N LEU A 121 14.78 0.72 -9.60
CA LEU A 121 14.03 1.95 -9.40
C LEU A 121 14.97 3.16 -9.30
N PRO A 122 14.58 4.33 -9.85
CA PRO A 122 15.31 5.58 -9.63
C PRO A 122 15.32 5.94 -8.14
N GLU A 123 16.42 6.56 -7.69
CA GLU A 123 16.49 7.10 -6.35
C GLU A 123 15.41 8.17 -6.14
N MET A 124 14.72 8.10 -5.01
CA MET A 124 13.72 9.09 -4.65
C MET A 124 14.44 10.41 -4.35
N GLN A 125 14.17 11.44 -5.14
CA GLN A 125 14.69 12.77 -4.86
C GLN A 125 13.97 13.34 -3.64
N SER A 126 14.73 13.83 -2.66
CA SER A 126 14.16 14.68 -1.61
C SER A 126 13.55 15.90 -2.29
N GLN A 127 12.23 16.06 -2.22
CA GLN A 127 11.60 17.30 -2.63
C GLN A 127 11.98 18.38 -1.60
N GLU A 128 13.12 19.04 -1.81
CA GLU A 128 13.30 20.40 -1.29
C GLU A 128 12.17 21.24 -1.90
N VAL A 129 11.27 21.71 -1.04
CA VAL A 129 10.19 22.62 -1.40
C VAL A 129 10.82 23.92 -1.91
N THR A 130 11.15 23.97 -3.19
CA THR A 130 11.38 25.23 -3.89
C THR A 130 10.00 25.74 -4.30
N GLN A 131 9.30 26.37 -3.35
CA GLN A 131 8.22 27.29 -3.67
C GLN A 131 8.83 28.46 -4.47
N LYS A 132 8.88 28.32 -5.80
CA LYS A 132 9.06 29.47 -6.68
C LYS A 132 7.68 30.02 -7.00
N THR A 133 7.34 31.06 -6.26
CA THR A 133 6.27 32.02 -6.51
C THR A 133 6.16 32.37 -8.01
N LEU A 134 4.96 32.22 -8.55
CA LEU A 134 4.46 33.08 -9.60
C LEU A 134 2.97 33.33 -9.31
N HIS A 135 2.72 34.43 -8.58
CA HIS A 135 1.53 35.23 -8.79
C HIS A 135 1.61 35.81 -10.21
N ASP A 136 0.58 35.64 -11.05
CA ASP A 136 -0.45 36.69 -11.19
C ASP A 136 -1.62 36.20 -12.08
N THR A 137 -2.82 36.58 -11.66
CA THR A 137 -4.17 36.40 -12.26
C THR A 137 -4.36 37.54 -13.31
N PRO A 138 -5.22 37.47 -14.37
CA PRO A 138 -6.65 37.29 -14.18
C PRO A 138 -7.52 36.61 -15.27
N GLU A 139 -8.60 36.01 -14.74
CA GLU A 139 -10.01 36.12 -15.14
C GLU A 139 -10.41 35.87 -16.60
N SER A 140 -11.22 34.81 -16.82
CA SER A 140 -12.46 34.96 -17.60
C SER A 140 -13.43 33.81 -17.30
N VAL A 141 -14.63 34.23 -16.92
CA VAL A 141 -15.93 33.55 -16.89
C VAL A 141 -16.18 32.53 -18.01
N ASP A 142 -16.83 31.40 -17.72
CA ASP A 142 -18.29 31.21 -17.88
C ASP A 142 -18.72 29.72 -17.80
N SER A 143 -19.89 29.52 -17.15
CA SER A 143 -20.92 28.50 -17.34
C SER A 143 -20.60 27.01 -17.55
N ALA A 144 -21.08 26.19 -16.60
CA ALA A 144 -22.01 25.09 -16.91
C ALA A 144 -22.80 24.66 -15.65
N GLU A 145 -24.09 25.00 -15.64
CA GLU A 145 -25.09 24.38 -14.77
C GLU A 145 -25.27 22.91 -15.16
N LYS A 146 -25.41 22.02 -14.15
CA LYS A 146 -26.66 21.29 -13.87
C LYS A 146 -26.38 20.03 -13.05
N SER A 147 -26.79 20.09 -11.80
CA SER A 147 -27.03 18.93 -10.94
C SER A 147 -28.10 18.02 -11.55
N THR A 148 -27.81 16.72 -11.58
CA THR A 148 -28.82 15.66 -11.52
C THR A 148 -28.33 14.59 -10.55
N ASP A 149 -29.04 14.52 -9.44
CA ASP A 149 -29.10 13.43 -8.49
C ASP A 149 -29.79 12.22 -9.15
N ALA A 150 -29.21 11.03 -8.99
CA ALA A 150 -29.92 9.76 -9.05
C ALA A 150 -28.99 8.62 -8.60
N ALA A 151 -29.14 8.23 -7.35
CA ALA A 151 -28.70 6.95 -6.83
C ALA A 151 -29.27 5.79 -7.67
N ALA A 152 -28.42 4.83 -8.03
CA ALA A 152 -28.84 3.49 -8.43
C ALA A 152 -28.11 2.47 -7.56
N THR A 153 -28.92 1.86 -6.71
CA THR A 153 -28.67 0.83 -5.71
C THR A 153 -27.89 -0.35 -6.26
N SER A 154 -26.90 -0.82 -5.48
CA SER A 154 -26.25 -2.11 -5.66
C SER A 154 -27.24 -3.27 -5.56
N GLU A 155 -27.31 -4.08 -6.60
CA GLU A 155 -27.86 -5.42 -6.56
C GLU A 155 -26.76 -6.40 -6.99
N TRP A 156 -25.85 -6.73 -6.07
CA TRP A 156 -24.93 -7.85 -6.22
C TRP A 156 -25.40 -8.98 -5.32
N GLY A 157 -26.28 -9.80 -5.89
CA GLY A 157 -26.79 -11.00 -5.25
C GLY A 157 -27.40 -11.94 -6.27
N ALA A 158 -26.55 -12.70 -6.97
CA ALA A 158 -26.72 -14.13 -7.24
C ALA A 158 -25.71 -14.62 -8.28
N SER A 159 -24.89 -15.58 -7.82
CA SER A 159 -24.48 -16.78 -8.55
C SER A 159 -23.81 -16.64 -9.92
N ASP A 160 -22.49 -16.85 -9.93
CA ASP A 160 -21.94 -17.77 -10.94
C ASP A 160 -20.80 -18.61 -10.35
N GLU A 161 -21.17 -19.87 -10.18
CA GLU A 161 -20.45 -21.12 -10.09
C GLU A 161 -18.90 -21.10 -10.20
N LYS A 162 -18.28 -21.46 -9.07
CA LYS A 162 -17.22 -22.47 -8.95
C LYS A 162 -16.51 -22.89 -10.26
N ARG A 163 -15.62 -22.06 -10.80
CA ARG A 163 -14.50 -22.52 -11.64
C ARG A 163 -13.30 -21.62 -11.43
N GLY A 164 -12.40 -21.98 -10.52
CA GLY A 164 -11.17 -21.19 -10.42
C GLY A 164 -10.00 -21.78 -9.67
N TRP A 165 -10.17 -22.71 -8.74
CA TRP A 165 -9.06 -23.11 -7.88
C TRP A 165 -9.06 -24.61 -7.56
N PRO A 166 -7.96 -25.34 -7.82
CA PRO A 166 -7.86 -26.78 -7.61
C PRO A 166 -7.47 -27.07 -6.16
N TRP A 167 -8.34 -26.73 -5.21
CA TRP A 167 -8.15 -27.24 -3.85
C TRP A 167 -8.72 -28.67 -3.77
N PRO A 168 -7.97 -29.67 -3.27
CA PRO A 168 -8.56 -30.96 -2.98
C PRO A 168 -9.68 -30.76 -1.95
N GLN A 169 -10.87 -31.29 -2.26
CA GLN A 169 -12.01 -31.24 -1.35
C GLN A 169 -11.61 -31.98 -0.06
N PRO A 170 -11.77 -31.36 1.13
CA PRO A 170 -11.51 -32.06 2.38
C PRO A 170 -12.57 -33.17 2.52
N GLY A 171 -12.15 -34.42 2.29
CA GLY A 171 -13.02 -35.60 2.41
C GLY A 171 -12.83 -36.72 1.39
N SER A 172 -12.05 -36.52 0.31
CA SER A 172 -11.75 -37.63 -0.62
C SER A 172 -10.62 -38.52 -0.11
N THR A 173 -10.92 -39.31 0.92
CA THR A 173 -10.25 -40.59 1.14
C THR A 173 -11.25 -41.70 0.87
N SER A 174 -11.05 -42.43 -0.22
CA SER A 174 -11.40 -43.85 -0.37
C SER A 174 -10.55 -44.44 -1.48
#